data_AF-A0A3S4H3P9-F1
#
_entry.id   AF-A0A3S4H3P9-F1
#
_cell.length_a   1.000
_cell.length_b   1.000
_cell.length_c   1.000
_cell.angle_alpha   90.00
_cell.angle_beta   90.00
_cell.angle_gamma   90.00
#
_symmetry.space_group_name_H-M   'P 1'
#
loop_
_entity.id
_entity.type
_entity.pdbx_description
1 polymer ?
#
loop_
_entity_poly.entity_id
_entity_poly.type
_entity_poly.pdbx_seq_one_letter_code
_entity_poly.pdbx_strand_id
1 'polypeptide(L)' 'MACIWCWGMLFGCFGPLFNFLVLRTQDLFQRIHGGNIKKWVLIGGLIGGLCGLLGLMQPSAVGGGFNLIPIGAAG' A
#
# COMPACT_ATOMS: atom_id res chain seq x y z
N MET A 1 6.53 26.99 -14.41
CA MET A 1 6.84 27.30 -12.99
C MET A 1 5.65 27.07 -12.06
N ALA A 2 4.45 27.59 -12.33
CA ALA A 2 3.27 27.44 -11.46
C ALA A 2 2.71 26.01 -11.32
N CYS A 3 2.71 25.19 -12.38
CA CYS A 3 2.17 23.81 -12.34
C CYS A 3 2.87 22.89 -11.33
N ILE A 4 4.19 23.04 -11.13
CA ILE A 4 4.96 22.20 -10.20
C ILE A 4 4.56 22.47 -8.74
N TRP A 5 4.22 23.71 -8.42
CA TRP A 5 3.75 24.09 -7.08
C TRP A 5 2.38 23.51 -6.77
N CYS A 6 1.45 23.51 -7.73
CA CYS A 6 0.14 22.88 -7.56
C CYS A 6 0.26 21.36 -7.31
N TRP A 7 1.12 20.68 -8.06
CA TRP A 7 1.43 19.26 -7.83
C TRP A 7 2.11 19.03 -6.47
N GLY A 8 3.03 19.91 -6.08
CA GLY A 8 3.71 19.85 -4.78
C GLY A 8 2.76 20.03 -3.59
N MET A 9 1.78 20.94 -3.68
CA MET A 9 0.76 21.12 -2.65
C MET A 9 -0.19 19.92 -2.54
N LEU A 10 -0.58 19.31 -3.67
CA LEU A 10 -1.41 18.11 -3.68
C LEU A 10 -0.71 16.92 -3.01
N PHE A 11 0.55 16.64 -3.38
CA PHE A 11 1.32 15.58 -2.72
C PHE A 11 1.68 15.93 -1.27
N GLY A 12 1.92 17.21 -0.97
CA GLY A 12 2.19 17.70 0.38
C GLY A 12 1.04 17.48 1.36
N CYS A 13 -0.21 17.61 0.91
CA CYS A 13 -1.38 17.26 1.70
C CYS A 13 -1.67 15.75 1.72
N PHE A 14 -1.39 15.05 0.62
CA PHE A 14 -1.63 13.61 0.52
C PHE A 14 -0.69 12.79 1.42
N GLY A 15 0.56 13.23 1.60
CA GLY A 15 1.56 12.56 2.43
C GLY A 15 1.11 12.33 3.88
N PRO A 16 0.70 13.38 4.62
CA PRO A 16 0.17 13.24 5.99
C PRO A 16 -1.08 12.37 6.08
N LEU A 17 -1.99 12.48 5.10
CA LEU A 17 -3.20 11.66 5.06
C LEU A 17 -2.86 10.19 4.86
N PHE A 18 -1.94 9.86 3.95
CA PHE A 18 -1.43 8.52 3.75
C PHE A 18 -0.74 7.98 5.00
N ASN A 19 0.08 8.80 5.67
CA ASN A 19 0.75 8.41 6.91
C ASN A 19 -0.29 8.07 8.00
N PHE A 20 -1.33 8.88 8.16
CA PHE A 20 -2.43 8.61 9.08
C PHE A 20 -3.18 7.32 8.75
N LEU A 21 -3.49 7.09 7.47
CA LEU A 21 -4.14 5.85 7.00
C LEU A 21 -3.30 4.60 7.29
N VAL A 22 -1.98 4.68 7.08
CA VAL A 22 -1.04 3.59 7.36
C VAL A 22 -1.03 3.28 8.85
N LEU A 23 -0.87 4.28 9.71
CA LEU A 23 -0.89 4.10 11.16
C LEU A 23 -2.22 3.53 11.66
N ARG A 24 -3.34 4.05 11.15
CA ARG A 24 -4.69 3.53 11.48
C ARG A 24 -4.88 2.08 11.07
N THR A 25 -4.36 1.69 9.91
CA THR A 25 -4.40 0.30 9.45
C THR A 25 -3.56 -0.61 10.36
N GLN A 26 -2.39 -0.14 10.79
CA GLN A 26 -1.54 -0.86 11.74
C GLN A 26 -2.21 -1.01 13.12
N ASP A 27 -2.84 0.05 13.65
CA ASP A 27 -3.62 0.01 14.89
C ASP A 27 -4.78 -0.98 14.81
N LEU A 28 -5.53 -1.00 13.69
CA LEU A 28 -6.60 -1.98 13.48
C LEU A 28 -6.04 -3.41 13.44
N PHE A 29 -4.93 -3.63 12.74
CA PHE A 29 -4.29 -4.94 12.65
C PHE A 29 -3.83 -5.45 14.02
N GLN A 30 -3.21 -4.57 14.83
CA GLN A 30 -2.84 -4.88 16.21
C GLN A 30 -4.06 -5.20 17.08
N ARG A 31 -5.16 -4.44 16.95
CA ARG A 31 -6.43 -4.72 17.66
C ARG A 31 -7.05 -6.07 17.26
N ILE A 32 -7.02 -6.42 15.97
CA ILE A 32 -7.60 -7.68 15.47
C ILE A 32 -6.81 -8.89 15.98
N HIS A 33 -5.48 -8.77 16.12
CA HIS A 33 -4.64 -9.89 16.55
C HIS A 33 -4.50 -9.97 18.06
N GLY A 34 -4.65 -8.85 18.77
CA GLY A 34 -4.65 -8.80 20.24
C GLY A 34 -3.39 -9.36 20.88
N GLY A 35 -2.24 -9.28 20.19
CA GLY A 35 -0.96 -9.85 20.64
C GLY A 35 -0.82 -11.37 20.46
N ASN A 36 -1.79 -12.06 19.86
CA ASN A 36 -1.71 -13.50 19.65
C ASN A 36 -1.04 -13.84 18.30
N ILE A 37 0.16 -14.42 18.38
CA ILE A 37 1.00 -14.70 17.20
C ILE A 37 0.29 -15.61 16.17
N LYS A 38 -0.61 -16.50 16.62
CA LYS A 38 -1.35 -17.41 15.73
C LYS A 38 -2.32 -16.65 14.82
N LYS A 39 -3.00 -15.62 15.35
CA LYS A 39 -3.91 -14.77 14.57
C LYS A 39 -3.15 -13.85 13.60
N TRP A 40 -1.97 -13.37 14.02
CA TRP A 40 -1.07 -12.58 13.18
C TRP A 40 -0.59 -13.38 11.97
N VAL A 41 -0.09 -14.60 12.18
CA VAL A 41 0.36 -15.47 11.08
C VAL A 41 -0.81 -15.85 10.15
N LEU A 42 -2.00 -16.11 10.69
CA LEU A 42 -3.15 -16.51 9.88
C LEU A 42 -3.65 -15.36 8.99
N ILE A 43 -3.69 -14.14 9.51
CA ILE A 43 -4.15 -12.97 8.73
C ILE A 43 -3.06 -12.50 7.77
N GLY A 44 -1.79 -12.52 8.18
CA GLY A 44 -0.65 -12.29 7.29
C GLY A 44 -0.58 -13.32 6.16
N GLY A 45 -0.85 -14.60 6.45
CA GLY A 45 -0.91 -15.68 5.46
C GLY A 45 -2.09 -15.54 4.49
N LEU A 46 -3.26 -15.12 4.97
CA LEU A 46 -4.43 -14.84 4.12
C LEU A 46 -4.18 -13.66 3.19
N ILE A 47 -3.66 -12.54 3.71
CA ILE A 47 -3.34 -11.36 2.90
C ILE A 47 -2.22 -11.67 1.91
N GLY A 48 -1.15 -12.35 2.35
CA GLY A 48 -0.04 -12.77 1.50
C GLY A 48 -0.46 -13.76 0.41
N GLY A 49 -1.32 -14.72 0.74
CA GLY A 49 -1.88 -15.68 -0.21
C GLY A 49 -2.80 -15.02 -1.26
N LEU A 50 -3.67 -14.10 -0.82
CA LEU A 50 -4.48 -13.29 -1.73
C LEU A 50 -3.62 -12.41 -2.63
N CYS A 51 -2.56 -11.81 -2.09
CA CYS A 51 -1.60 -11.02 -2.87
C CYS A 51 -0.89 -11.91 -3.91
N GLY A 52 -0.46 -13.12 -3.54
CA GLY A 52 0.12 -14.09 -4.47
C GLY A 52 -0.84 -14.51 -5.60
N LEU A 53 -2.12 -14.74 -5.30
CA LEU A 53 -3.15 -15.03 -6.29
C LEU A 53 -3.43 -13.83 -7.21
N LEU A 54 -3.51 -12.63 -6.64
CA LEU A 54 -3.66 -11.40 -7.40
C LEU A 54 -2.44 -11.14 -8.30
N GLY A 55 -1.23 -11.51 -7.89
CA GLY A 55 -0.03 -11.44 -8.73
C GLY A 55 -0.07 -12.37 -9.94
N LEU A 56 -0.82 -13.48 -9.88
CA LEU A 56 -1.02 -14.38 -11.01
C LEU A 56 -2.06 -13.85 -12.00
N MET A 57 -3.12 -13.18 -11.53
CA MET A 57 -4.18 -12.65 -12.40
C MET A 57 -3.88 -11.25 -12.93
N GLN A 58 -3.35 -10.38 -12.07
CA GLN A 58 -3.10 -8.96 -12.33
C GLN A 58 -1.73 -8.57 -11.73
N PRO A 59 -0.60 -8.90 -12.40
CA PRO A 59 0.74 -8.62 -11.89
C PRO A 59 1.06 -7.13 -11.75
N SER A 60 0.23 -6.24 -12.31
CA SER A 60 0.34 -4.78 -12.17
C SER A 60 -0.28 -4.25 -10.86
N ALA A 61 -1.15 -5.00 -10.20
CA ALA A 61 -1.78 -4.58 -8.94
C ALA A 61 -0.98 -5.06 -7.70
N VAL A 62 0.01 -5.94 -7.90
CA VAL A 62 0.75 -6.62 -6.85
C VAL A 62 2.25 -6.54 -7.10
N GLY A 63 3.05 -6.43 -6.03
CA GLY A 63 4.52 -6.36 -6.08
C GLY A 63 5.04 -4.98 -5.73
N GLY A 64 6.36 -4.76 -5.86
CA GLY A 64 7.01 -3.49 -5.49
C GLY A 64 6.75 -2.31 -6.45
N GLY A 65 5.88 -2.46 -7.45
CA GLY A 65 5.56 -1.42 -8.43
C GLY A 65 6.66 -1.08 -9.45
N PHE A 66 7.88 -1.62 -9.29
CA PHE A 66 9.04 -1.30 -10.14
C PHE A 66 8.83 -1.60 -11.63
N ASN A 67 8.06 -2.65 -11.96
CA ASN A 67 7.74 -2.99 -13.36
C ASN A 67 6.81 -1.98 -14.04
N LEU A 68 6.12 -1.10 -13.29
CA LEU A 68 5.17 -0.12 -13.81
C LEU A 68 5.80 1.28 -13.97
N ILE A 69 6.93 1.55 -13.33
CA ILE A 69 7.66 2.82 -13.40
C ILE A 69 8.04 3.19 -14.86
N PRO A 70 8.66 2.30 -15.67
CA PRO A 70 9.01 2.66 -17.05
C PRO A 70 7.78 2.82 -17.95
N ILE A 71 6.67 2.14 -17.64
CA ILE A 71 5.41 2.23 -18.41
C ILE A 71 4.69 3.55 -18.12
N GLY A 72 4.72 4.02 -16.86
CA GLY A 72 4.15 5.31 -16.48
C GLY A 72 5.01 6.52 -16.87
N ALA A 73 6.32 6.35 -17.00
CA ALA A 73 7.26 7.39 -17.43
C ALA A 73 7.38 7.55 -18.95
N ALA A 74 6.84 6.60 -19.72
CA ALA A 74 6.81 6.66 -21.19
C ALA A 74 5.64 7.49 -21.75
N GLY A 75 4.81 8.08 -20.88
CA GLY A 75 3.71 9.00 -21.21
C GLY A 75 4.10 10.46 -21.07
#